data_AF-A0A0K0DG46-F1
#
_entry.id   AF-A0A0K0DG46-F1
#
_cell.length_a   1.000
_cell.length_b   1.000
_cell.length_c   1.000
_cell.angle_alpha   90.00
_cell.angle_beta   90.00
_cell.angle_gamma   90.00
#
_symmetry.space_group_name_H-M   'P 1'
#
loop_
_entity.id
_entity.type
_entity.pdbx_description
1 polymer ?
#
loop_
_entity_poly.entity_id
_entity_poly.type
_entity_poly.pdbx_seq_one_letter_code
_entity_poly.pdbx_strand_id
1 'polypeptide(L)'
;MKDDEEHKNLMNCLDLLIAAGYFRARIKGLAPFDKIVGGMVWCLSHCNRTIDADLLFSENLDIGQKIALTEKIVHVLGALECPHSIEPHQIQGLDLLHIYPVIQVYSLDRAINL
;
A
#
# COMPACT_ATOMS: atom_id res chain seq x y z
N MET A 1 6.90 18.02 17.55
CA MET A 1 7.55 16.78 17.09
C MET A 1 6.66 16.20 16.00
N LYS A 2 6.72 16.77 14.79
CA LYS A 2 5.93 16.33 13.62
C LYS A 2 6.53 15.06 13.02
N ASP A 3 7.85 15.03 12.96
CA ASP A 3 8.65 13.92 12.45
C ASP A 3 8.39 12.62 13.23
N ASP A 4 8.17 12.68 14.54
CA ASP A 4 7.87 11.50 15.36
C ASP A 4 6.46 10.94 15.09
N GLU A 5 5.50 11.80 14.78
CA GLU A 5 4.15 11.38 14.41
C GLU A 5 4.15 10.74 13.01
N GLU A 6 4.85 11.35 12.06
CA GLU A 6 5.04 10.78 10.71
C GLU A 6 5.76 9.41 10.78
N HIS A 7 6.80 9.29 11.61
CA HIS A 7 7.50 8.03 11.82
C HIS A 7 6.58 6.97 12.43
N LYS A 8 5.79 7.34 13.45
CA LYS A 8 4.83 6.44 14.09
C LYS A 8 3.77 5.95 13.10
N ASN A 9 3.21 6.85 12.28
CA ASN A 9 2.23 6.50 11.25
C ASN A 9 2.82 5.54 10.22
N LEU A 10 4.09 5.73 9.86
CA LEU A 10 4.77 4.84 8.92
C LEU A 10 4.90 3.45 9.53
N MET A 11 5.39 3.36 10.77
CA MET A 11 5.55 2.09 11.48
C MET A 11 4.22 1.34 11.62
N ASN A 12 3.12 2.03 11.94
CA ASN A 12 1.79 1.43 12.01
C ASN A 12 1.37 0.78 10.67
N CYS A 13 1.61 1.46 9.54
CA CYS A 13 1.32 0.89 8.22
C CYS A 13 2.21 -0.33 7.93
N LEU A 14 3.50 -0.25 8.24
CA LEU A 14 4.44 -1.34 8.01
C LEU A 14 4.10 -2.57 8.86
N ASP A 15 3.67 -2.39 10.10
CA ASP A 15 3.27 -3.49 10.99
C ASP A 15 2.03 -4.22 10.45
N LEU A 16 1.04 -3.50 9.91
CA LEU A 16 -0.11 -4.12 9.23
C LEU A 16 0.32 -4.92 8.00
N LEU A 17 1.22 -4.38 7.18
CA LEU A 17 1.74 -5.08 6.01
C LEU A 17 2.52 -6.35 6.39
N ILE A 18 3.31 -6.31 7.48
CA ILE A 18 4.03 -7.47 8.00
C ILE A 18 3.05 -8.52 8.52
N ALA A 19 2.01 -8.11 9.26
CA ALA A 19 0.96 -9.00 9.72
C ALA A 19 0.20 -9.64 8.55
N ALA A 20 0.02 -8.90 7.46
CA ALA A 20 -0.50 -9.41 6.19
C ALA A 20 0.53 -10.25 5.41
N GLY A 21 1.70 -10.56 5.96
CA GLY A 21 2.74 -11.40 5.37
C GLY A 21 3.60 -10.74 4.29
N TYR A 22 3.58 -9.41 4.16
CA TYR A 22 4.52 -8.66 3.31
C TYR A 22 5.81 -8.34 4.08
N PHE A 23 6.72 -9.33 4.16
CA PHE A 23 7.94 -9.20 4.98
C PHE A 23 8.97 -8.18 4.44
N ARG A 24 8.88 -7.76 3.17
CA ARG A 24 9.78 -6.76 2.58
C ARG A 24 9.70 -5.40 3.29
N ALA A 25 8.58 -5.10 3.97
CA ALA A 25 8.44 -3.94 4.85
C ALA A 25 9.56 -3.85 5.93
N ARG A 26 10.18 -4.99 6.30
CA ARG A 26 11.29 -5.05 7.28
C ARG A 26 12.66 -4.74 6.71
N ILE A 27 12.83 -4.69 5.38
CA ILE A 27 14.13 -4.46 4.75
C ILE A 27 14.66 -3.08 5.17
N LYS A 28 15.86 -3.05 5.76
CA LYS A 28 16.54 -1.81 6.12
C LYS A 28 17.09 -1.14 4.85
N GLY A 29 16.98 0.18 4.78
CA GLY A 29 17.45 0.96 3.62
C GLY A 29 16.49 0.99 2.42
N LEU A 30 15.42 0.19 2.43
CA LEU A 30 14.37 0.31 1.42
C LEU A 30 13.54 1.58 1.68
N ALA A 31 13.26 2.34 0.62
CA ALA A 31 12.54 3.61 0.75
C ALA A 31 11.12 3.40 1.30
N PRO A 32 10.59 4.33 2.13
CA PRO A 32 9.22 4.24 2.64
C PRO A 32 8.17 4.03 1.55
N PHE A 33 8.34 4.72 0.42
CA PHE A 33 7.46 4.55 -0.74
C PHE A 33 7.44 3.11 -1.26
N ASP A 34 8.61 2.51 -1.48
CA ASP A 34 8.71 1.14 -2.00
C ASP A 34 8.13 0.11 -1.03
N LYS A 35 8.26 0.36 0.28
CA LYS A 35 7.63 -0.49 1.31
C LYS A 35 6.11 -0.40 1.26
N ILE A 36 5.57 0.82 1.25
CA ILE A 36 4.13 1.06 1.28
C ILE A 36 3.47 0.59 -0.02
N VAL A 37 3.97 1.04 -1.16
CA VAL A 37 3.37 0.74 -2.46
C VAL A 37 3.52 -0.73 -2.82
N GLY A 38 4.69 -1.33 -2.58
CA GLY A 38 4.86 -2.77 -2.75
C GLY A 38 3.95 -3.59 -1.84
N GLY A 39 3.71 -3.10 -0.61
CA GLY A 39 2.76 -3.73 0.32
C GLY A 39 1.30 -3.60 -0.10
N MET A 40 0.89 -2.42 -0.61
CA MET A 40 -0.45 -2.22 -1.17
C MET A 40 -0.69 -3.14 -2.36
N VAL A 41 0.25 -3.19 -3.31
CA VAL A 41 0.20 -4.12 -4.45
C VAL A 41 0.11 -5.56 -3.97
N TRP A 42 0.94 -5.95 -3.00
CA TRP A 42 0.89 -7.28 -2.41
C TRP A 42 -0.49 -7.65 -1.85
N CYS A 43 -1.10 -6.77 -1.05
CA CYS A 43 -2.44 -6.99 -0.52
C CYS A 43 -3.48 -7.10 -1.63
N LEU A 44 -3.47 -6.19 -2.60
CA LEU A 44 -4.46 -6.13 -3.68
C LEU A 44 -4.36 -7.31 -4.64
N SER A 45 -3.15 -7.73 -5.03
CA SER A 45 -2.94 -8.87 -5.93
C SER A 45 -3.39 -10.22 -5.34
N HIS A 46 -3.61 -10.28 -4.03
CA HIS A 46 -4.06 -11.49 -3.33
C HIS A 46 -5.48 -11.34 -2.76
N CYS A 47 -6.18 -10.24 -3.06
CA CYS A 47 -7.60 -10.13 -2.74
C CYS A 47 -8.38 -11.13 -3.60
N ASN A 48 -9.18 -11.99 -2.96
CA ASN A 48 -9.93 -13.07 -3.63
C ASN A 48 -11.12 -12.59 -4.48
N ARG A 49 -11.13 -11.31 -4.86
CA ARG A 49 -12.14 -10.72 -5.74
C ARG A 49 -11.57 -10.79 -7.14
N THR A 50 -12.37 -11.26 -8.10
CA THR A 50 -12.03 -11.56 -9.50
C THR A 50 -11.66 -10.31 -10.33
N ILE A 51 -10.75 -9.49 -9.83
CA ILE A 51 -10.15 -8.38 -10.55
C ILE A 51 -8.77 -8.86 -10.98
N ASP A 52 -8.59 -8.99 -12.29
CA ASP A 52 -7.28 -9.20 -12.91
C ASP A 52 -6.48 -7.89 -12.81
N ALA A 53 -6.00 -7.62 -11.61
CA ALA A 53 -5.18 -6.47 -11.30
C ALA A 53 -3.73 -6.87 -11.63
N ASP A 54 -3.32 -6.69 -12.89
CA ASP A 54 -1.91 -6.75 -13.30
C ASP A 54 -1.12 -5.57 -12.72
N LEU A 55 -1.01 -5.56 -11.39
CA LEU A 55 -0.24 -4.62 -10.60
C LEU A 55 1.18 -5.14 -10.50
N LEU A 56 2.01 -4.71 -11.45
CA LEU A 56 3.44 -4.97 -11.42
C LEU A 56 4.15 -3.90 -10.60
N PHE A 57 4.84 -4.32 -9.54
CA PHE A 57 5.71 -3.47 -8.74
C PHE A 57 7.17 -3.92 -8.88
N SER A 58 8.06 -2.94 -9.02
CA SER A 58 9.51 -3.11 -8.88
C SER A 58 10.07 -1.97 -8.03
N GLU A 59 11.22 -2.17 -7.40
CA GLU A 59 11.89 -1.12 -6.64
C GLU A 59 12.59 -0.12 -7.58
N ASN A 60 12.87 1.08 -7.10
CA ASN A 60 13.57 2.15 -7.84
C ASN A 60 12.84 2.64 -9.10
N LEU A 61 11.50 2.61 -9.09
CA LEU A 61 10.69 3.22 -10.16
C LEU A 61 11.06 4.69 -10.37
N ASP A 62 11.11 5.09 -11.63
CA ASP A 62 11.19 6.51 -11.97
C ASP A 62 9.89 7.24 -11.60
N ILE A 63 9.91 8.57 -11.63
CA ILE A 63 8.77 9.38 -11.21
C ILE A 63 7.50 9.10 -12.03
N GLY A 64 7.63 8.85 -13.34
CA GLY A 64 6.50 8.56 -14.22
C GLY A 64 5.91 7.18 -13.93
N GLN A 65 6.76 6.19 -13.67
CA GLN A 65 6.35 4.85 -13.25
C GLN A 65 5.67 4.86 -11.88
N LYS A 66 6.14 5.67 -10.93
CA LYS A 66 5.48 5.84 -9.62
C LYS A 66 4.08 6.39 -9.78
N ILE A 67 3.91 7.46 -10.59
CA ILE A 67 2.60 8.06 -10.86
C ILE A 67 1.67 7.04 -11.51
N ALA A 68 2.12 6.38 -12.58
CA ALA A 68 1.30 5.39 -13.28
C ALA A 68 0.89 4.23 -12.36
N LEU A 69 1.77 3.81 -11.45
CA LEU A 69 1.45 2.76 -10.49
C LEU A 69 0.43 3.23 -9.45
N THR A 70 0.55 4.45 -8.92
CA THR A 70 -0.44 4.96 -7.94
C THR A 70 -1.82 5.16 -8.57
N GLU A 71 -1.89 5.60 -9.82
CA GLU A 71 -3.14 5.68 -10.59
C GLU A 71 -3.81 4.30 -10.77
N LYS A 72 -3.02 3.28 -11.15
CA LYS A 72 -3.51 1.90 -11.26
C LYS A 72 -4.02 1.35 -9.94
N ILE A 73 -3.32 1.62 -8.83
CA ILE A 73 -3.76 1.21 -7.49
C ILE A 73 -5.13 1.82 -7.17
N VAL A 74 -5.30 3.13 -7.37
CA VAL A 74 -6.58 3.80 -7.10
C VAL A 74 -7.70 3.26 -7.99
N HIS A 75 -7.41 2.98 -9.27
CA HIS A 75 -8.37 2.35 -10.16
C HIS A 75 -8.84 0.98 -9.66
N VAL A 76 -7.90 0.13 -9.24
CA VAL A 76 -8.20 -1.20 -8.67
C VAL A 76 -9.00 -1.07 -7.37
N LEU A 77 -8.65 -0.14 -6.49
CA LEU A 77 -9.41 0.14 -5.27
C LEU A 77 -10.85 0.56 -5.57
N GLY A 78 -11.06 1.38 -6.60
CA GLY A 78 -12.39 1.75 -7.07
C GLY A 78 -13.19 0.55 -7.56
N ALA A 79 -12.57 -0.32 -8.35
CA ALA A 79 -13.21 -1.55 -8.84
C ALA A 79 -13.52 -2.56 -7.72
N LEU A 80 -12.72 -2.58 -6.64
CA LEU A 80 -12.95 -3.37 -5.44
C LEU A 80 -14.01 -2.77 -4.51
N GLU A 81 -14.58 -1.61 -4.85
CA GLU A 81 -15.51 -0.83 -4.03
C GLU A 81 -14.91 -0.52 -2.64
N CYS A 82 -13.64 -0.05 -2.61
CA CYS A 82 -12.98 0.33 -1.38
C CYS A 82 -13.81 1.35 -0.59
N PRO A 83 -14.09 1.12 0.72
CA PRO A 83 -14.87 2.06 1.52
C PRO A 83 -14.12 3.35 1.87
N HIS A 84 -12.81 3.39 1.60
CA HIS A 84 -11.94 4.52 1.90
C HIS A 84 -11.48 5.18 0.61
N SER A 85 -11.85 6.44 0.41
CA SER A 85 -11.39 7.23 -0.73
C SER A 85 -9.91 7.57 -0.59
N ILE A 86 -9.15 7.38 -1.65
CA ILE A 86 -7.74 7.75 -1.73
C ILE A 86 -7.39 8.15 -3.16
N GLU A 87 -6.61 9.22 -3.28
CA GLU A 87 -6.17 9.76 -4.57
C GLU A 87 -4.70 9.38 -4.88
N PRO A 88 -4.30 9.33 -6.17
CA PRO A 88 -2.94 8.91 -6.54
C PRO A 88 -1.84 9.76 -5.89
N HIS A 89 -2.07 11.08 -5.76
CA HIS A 89 -1.13 12.00 -5.15
C HIS A 89 -0.95 11.77 -3.64
N GLN A 90 -1.97 11.22 -2.96
CA GLN A 90 -1.88 10.86 -1.54
C GLN A 90 -0.97 9.66 -1.34
N ILE A 91 -1.04 8.67 -2.24
CA ILE A 91 -0.12 7.53 -2.24
C ILE A 91 1.31 7.99 -2.59
N GLN A 92 1.45 8.84 -3.62
CA GLN A 92 2.74 9.36 -4.05
C GLN A 92 3.41 10.23 -2.98
N GLY A 93 2.62 11.04 -2.27
CA GLY A 93 3.08 11.92 -1.19
C GLY A 93 3.24 11.23 0.16
N LEU A 94 2.94 9.92 0.26
CA LEU A 94 2.91 9.17 1.52
C LEU A 94 2.03 9.82 2.58
N ASP A 95 0.81 10.18 2.19
CA ASP A 95 -0.24 10.61 3.11
C ASP A 95 -0.74 9.39 3.91
N LEU A 96 0.03 9.03 4.94
CA LEU A 96 -0.17 7.83 5.74
C LEU A 96 -1.52 7.81 6.47
N LEU A 97 -2.12 8.98 6.69
CA LEU A 97 -3.45 9.09 7.30
C LEU A 97 -4.54 8.50 6.40
N HIS A 98 -4.44 8.73 5.08
CA HIS A 98 -5.37 8.19 4.09
C HIS A 98 -4.96 6.79 3.61
N ILE A 99 -3.66 6.48 3.58
CA ILE A 99 -3.15 5.16 3.20
C ILE A 99 -3.47 4.09 4.25
N TYR A 100 -3.33 4.41 5.55
CA TYR A 100 -3.54 3.45 6.63
C TYR A 100 -4.88 2.70 6.58
N PRO A 101 -6.05 3.35 6.49
CA PRO A 101 -7.33 2.65 6.47
C PRO A 101 -7.48 1.75 5.23
N VAL A 102 -6.90 2.12 4.08
CA VAL A 102 -6.87 1.28 2.89
C VAL A 102 -6.05 0.02 3.15
N ILE A 103 -4.82 0.15 3.67
CA ILE A 103 -3.99 -1.00 4.04
C ILE A 103 -4.70 -1.89 5.07
N GLN A 104 -5.35 -1.30 6.07
CA GLN A 104 -6.06 -2.04 7.12
C GLN A 104 -7.14 -2.96 6.56
N VAL A 105 -7.97 -2.49 5.62
CA VAL A 105 -9.02 -3.31 5.00
C VAL A 105 -8.42 -4.51 4.27
N TYR A 106 -7.45 -4.28 3.37
CA TYR A 106 -6.93 -5.35 2.50
C TYR A 106 -5.85 -6.23 3.15
N SER A 107 -5.27 -5.80 4.26
CA SER A 107 -4.38 -6.65 5.09
C SER A 107 -5.17 -7.68 5.90
N LEU A 108 -6.35 -7.30 6.42
CA LEU A 108 -7.20 -8.18 7.24
C LEU A 108 -7.85 -9.30 6.43
N ASP A 109 -8.25 -9.01 5.18
CA ASP A 109 -8.76 -10.04 4.27
C ASP A 109 -7.77 -11.20 4.10
N ARG A 110 -6.45 -10.95 4.17
CA ARG A 110 -5.46 -12.03 4.14
C ARG A 110 -5.28 -12.73 5.49
N ALA A 111 -5.28 -11.98 6.59
CA ALA A 111 -5.08 -12.53 7.93
C ALA A 111 -6.19 -13.52 8.35
N ILE A 112 -7.40 -13.37 7.80
CA ILE A 112 -8.53 -14.27 8.08
C ILE A 112 -8.53 -15.52 7.18
N ASN A 113 -7.84 -15.47 6.03
CA ASN A 113 -7.78 -16.54 5.03
C ASN A 113 -6.47 -17.37 5.06
N LEU A 114 -5.61 -17.15 6.07
CA LEU A 114 -4.39 -17.93 6.36
C LEU A 114 -4.57 -18.75 7.64
#